data_AF-S4W9M4-F1
#
_entry.id   AF-S4W9M4-F1
#
_cell.length_a   1.000
_cell.length_b   1.000
_cell.length_c   1.000
_cell.angle_alpha   90.00
_cell.angle_beta   90.00
_cell.angle_gamma   90.00
#
_symmetry.space_group_name_H-M   'P 1'
#
loop_
_entity.id
_entity.type
_entity.pdbx_description
1 polymer ?
#
loop_
_entity_poly.entity_id
_entity_poly.type
_entity_poly.pdbx_seq_one_letter_code
_entity_poly.pdbx_strand_id
1 'polypeptide(L)'
;KTYPRTGSSFGFVTVDQVHLVCEKIMLVQRDHGNRKDRKNARLKYTVDSLGVDVYKAKVEELWGQKFGPERAYEIKDNVDHFGWVTDELGLHHFTCFIENGRVENTPELPQKTGLKKIAEYFASRPQTKGTFRLTGNQHVLVSQISDEELPTVKSLLAQYKLDNTDFSALRLSSAACVAFPTCGLAMAESERYLPVLITKLEEDLEEY
;
A
#
# COMPACT_ATOMS: atom_id res chain seq x y z
N LYS A 1 7.04 -22.54 16.94
CA LYS A 1 7.86 -21.30 16.92
C LYS A 1 7.32 -20.39 15.82
N THR A 2 7.21 -19.08 16.05
CA THR A 2 6.74 -18.11 15.05
C THR A 2 7.79 -17.03 14.84
N TYR A 3 7.93 -16.53 13.61
CA TYR A 3 8.96 -15.52 13.27
C TYR A 3 8.59 -14.72 12.02
N PRO A 4 9.03 -13.46 11.86
CA PRO A 4 8.97 -12.74 10.59
C PRO A 4 9.97 -13.33 9.58
N ARG A 5 9.67 -13.20 8.29
CA ARG A 5 10.52 -13.72 7.20
C ARG A 5 10.31 -12.88 5.95
N THR A 6 11.39 -12.45 5.30
CA THR A 6 11.35 -11.77 4.00
C THR A 6 11.05 -12.76 2.86
N GLY A 7 10.73 -12.24 1.68
CA GLY A 7 10.60 -13.04 0.46
C GLY A 7 11.96 -13.63 0.04
N SER A 8 11.93 -14.75 -0.67
CA SER A 8 13.10 -15.34 -1.33
C SER A 8 12.88 -15.30 -2.82
N SER A 9 13.86 -14.83 -3.59
CA SER A 9 13.76 -14.77 -5.04
C SER A 9 13.76 -16.17 -5.65
N PHE A 10 12.83 -16.43 -6.56
CA PHE A 10 12.82 -17.65 -7.38
C PHE A 10 13.48 -17.43 -8.75
N GLY A 11 13.67 -16.17 -9.16
CA GLY A 11 14.16 -15.80 -10.47
C GLY A 11 13.12 -15.05 -11.29
N PHE A 12 13.26 -15.09 -12.62
CA PHE A 12 12.46 -14.32 -13.56
C PHE A 12 11.43 -15.18 -14.30
N VAL A 13 10.27 -14.58 -14.60
CA VAL A 13 9.24 -15.12 -15.49
C VAL A 13 8.70 -14.02 -16.41
N THR A 14 8.25 -14.35 -17.61
CA THR A 14 7.69 -13.37 -18.54
C THR A 14 6.29 -12.92 -18.09
N VAL A 15 5.86 -11.72 -18.52
CA VAL A 15 4.60 -11.10 -18.08
C VAL A 15 3.39 -11.98 -18.34
N ASP A 16 3.35 -12.63 -19.51
CA ASP A 16 2.29 -13.55 -19.92
C ASP A 16 2.22 -14.80 -19.04
N GLN A 17 3.29 -15.16 -18.31
CA GLN A 17 3.35 -16.36 -17.46
C GLN A 17 3.14 -16.08 -15.97
N VAL A 18 3.14 -14.82 -15.53
CA VAL A 18 3.02 -14.44 -14.10
C VAL A 18 1.82 -15.09 -13.44
N HIS A 19 0.65 -15.01 -14.06
CA HIS A 19 -0.59 -15.55 -13.49
C HIS A 19 -0.55 -17.08 -13.34
N LEU A 20 0.02 -17.80 -14.31
CA LEU A 20 0.19 -19.26 -14.26
C LEU A 20 1.13 -19.67 -13.13
N VAL A 21 2.24 -18.96 -12.95
CA VAL A 21 3.23 -19.24 -11.90
C VAL A 21 2.64 -18.96 -10.52
N CYS A 22 1.91 -17.84 -10.35
CA CYS A 22 1.20 -17.52 -9.12
C CYS A 22 0.19 -18.63 -8.74
N GLU A 23 -0.54 -19.17 -9.72
CA GLU A 23 -1.42 -20.32 -9.51
C GLU A 23 -0.64 -21.53 -8.97
N LYS A 24 0.51 -21.87 -9.58
CA LYS A 24 1.31 -23.03 -9.15
C LYS A 24 1.91 -22.85 -7.76
N ILE A 25 2.34 -21.63 -7.40
CA ILE A 25 2.74 -21.30 -6.02
C ILE A 25 1.58 -21.56 -5.04
N MET A 26 0.35 -21.13 -5.38
CA MET A 26 -0.82 -21.39 -4.53
C MET A 26 -1.12 -22.90 -4.41
N LEU A 27 -0.96 -23.68 -5.47
CA LEU A 27 -1.14 -25.14 -5.44
C LEU A 27 -0.10 -25.84 -4.57
N VAL A 28 1.19 -25.49 -4.72
CA VAL A 28 2.25 -26.02 -3.85
C VAL A 28 1.98 -25.67 -2.40
N GLN A 29 1.60 -24.42 -2.10
CA GLN A 29 1.22 -24.04 -0.74
C GLN A 29 -0.01 -24.80 -0.24
N ARG A 30 -0.99 -25.04 -1.10
CA ARG A 30 -2.22 -25.76 -0.74
C ARG A 30 -1.89 -27.16 -0.26
N ASP A 31 -1.02 -27.86 -1.00
CA ASP A 31 -0.74 -29.28 -0.85
C ASP A 31 0.34 -29.58 0.20
N HIS A 32 1.28 -28.65 0.41
CA HIS A 32 2.39 -28.82 1.34
C HIS A 32 2.30 -27.96 2.62
N GLY A 33 1.32 -27.05 2.70
CA GLY A 33 1.09 -26.23 3.89
C GLY A 33 0.69 -27.05 5.12
N ASN A 34 1.23 -26.73 6.29
CA ASN A 34 0.82 -27.37 7.54
C ASN A 34 -0.66 -27.09 7.84
N ARG A 35 -1.50 -28.12 7.76
CA ARG A 35 -2.95 -28.03 8.05
C ARG A 35 -3.32 -28.44 9.48
N LYS A 36 -2.37 -28.99 10.24
CA LYS A 36 -2.59 -29.44 11.63
C LYS A 36 -2.41 -28.30 12.63
N ASP A 37 -1.38 -27.47 12.43
CA ASP A 37 -1.12 -26.31 13.28
C ASP A 37 -1.26 -25.00 12.49
N ARG A 38 -2.30 -24.24 12.81
CA ARG A 38 -2.59 -22.94 12.18
C ARG A 38 -1.45 -21.93 12.36
N LYS A 39 -0.73 -21.94 13.50
CA LYS A 39 0.40 -21.02 13.75
C LYS A 39 1.57 -21.27 12.81
N ASN A 40 1.61 -22.45 12.18
CA ASN A 40 2.63 -22.89 11.24
C ASN A 40 2.12 -23.05 9.79
N ALA A 41 0.90 -22.60 9.48
CA ALA A 41 0.25 -22.84 8.17
C ALA A 41 0.61 -21.84 7.05
N ARG A 42 1.26 -20.71 7.36
CA ARG A 42 1.60 -19.67 6.37
C ARG A 42 2.74 -20.13 5.46
N LEU A 43 2.73 -19.65 4.21
CA LEU A 43 3.71 -19.96 3.15
C LEU A 43 5.17 -19.91 3.62
N LYS A 44 5.54 -18.90 4.41
CA LYS A 44 6.90 -18.75 4.95
C LYS A 44 7.42 -20.02 5.64
N TYR A 45 6.57 -20.71 6.41
CA TYR A 45 6.96 -21.92 7.12
C TYR A 45 7.06 -23.12 6.18
N THR A 46 6.21 -23.18 5.16
CA THR A 46 6.26 -24.23 4.13
C THR A 46 7.54 -24.12 3.32
N VAL A 47 7.92 -22.91 2.92
CA VAL A 47 9.20 -22.63 2.26
C VAL A 47 10.37 -23.03 3.16
N ASP A 48 10.37 -22.64 4.43
CA ASP A 48 11.48 -22.96 5.35
C ASP A 48 11.57 -24.45 5.72
N SER A 49 10.43 -25.16 5.73
CA SER A 49 10.41 -26.60 6.02
C SER A 49 10.88 -27.45 4.84
N LEU A 50 10.54 -27.04 3.61
CA LEU A 50 10.99 -27.73 2.39
C LEU A 50 12.39 -27.29 1.95
N GLY A 51 12.76 -26.04 2.22
CA GLY A 51 13.87 -25.35 1.58
C GLY A 51 13.40 -24.60 0.32
N VAL A 52 14.05 -23.45 0.05
CA VAL A 52 13.72 -22.57 -1.08
C VAL A 52 13.81 -23.31 -2.41
N ASP A 53 14.91 -24.03 -2.64
CA ASP A 53 15.15 -24.75 -3.90
C ASP A 53 14.15 -25.88 -4.14
N VAL A 54 13.79 -26.62 -3.07
CA VAL A 54 12.81 -27.69 -3.15
C VAL A 54 11.41 -27.14 -3.43
N TYR A 55 11.03 -26.04 -2.76
CA TYR A 55 9.75 -25.38 -3.02
C TYR A 55 9.70 -24.86 -4.47
N LYS A 56 10.76 -24.18 -4.93
CA LYS A 56 10.89 -23.70 -6.30
C LYS A 56 10.75 -24.84 -7.31
N ALA A 57 11.46 -25.96 -7.12
CA ALA A 57 11.39 -27.11 -8.01
C ALA A 57 9.98 -27.71 -8.12
N LYS A 58 9.21 -27.73 -7.02
CA LYS A 58 7.80 -28.16 -7.03
C LYS A 58 6.89 -27.24 -7.85
N VAL A 59 7.14 -25.93 -7.78
CA VAL A 59 6.41 -24.95 -8.61
C VAL A 59 6.74 -25.18 -10.08
N GLU A 60 8.03 -25.35 -10.40
CA GLU A 60 8.51 -25.64 -11.77
C GLU A 60 7.91 -26.94 -12.32
N GLU A 61 7.80 -27.99 -11.50
CA GLU A 61 7.19 -29.27 -11.87
C GLU A 61 5.72 -29.11 -12.27
N LEU A 62 4.91 -28.39 -11.47
CA LEU A 62 3.50 -28.14 -11.78
C LEU A 62 3.32 -27.19 -12.97
N TRP A 63 4.29 -26.31 -13.21
CA TRP A 63 4.25 -25.34 -14.28
C TRP A 63 4.75 -25.92 -15.62
N GLY A 64 5.62 -26.93 -15.56
CA GLY A 64 6.27 -27.55 -16.73
C GLY A 64 7.43 -26.73 -17.31
N GLN A 65 7.87 -25.67 -16.62
CA GLN A 65 8.94 -24.76 -17.04
C GLN A 65 9.80 -24.38 -15.84
N LYS A 66 10.97 -23.78 -16.10
CA LYS A 66 11.90 -23.31 -15.08
C LYS A 66 11.92 -21.79 -14.99
N PHE A 67 12.16 -21.28 -13.78
CA PHE A 67 12.43 -19.86 -13.60
C PHE A 67 13.73 -19.48 -14.32
N GLY A 68 13.71 -18.35 -15.01
CA GLY A 68 14.92 -17.73 -15.54
C GLY A 68 15.81 -17.16 -14.43
N PRO A 69 17.04 -16.73 -14.76
CA PRO A 69 17.90 -16.04 -13.80
C PRO A 69 17.20 -14.77 -13.28
N GLU A 70 17.45 -14.44 -12.01
CA GLU A 70 16.99 -13.19 -11.42
C GLU A 70 17.51 -12.00 -12.24
N ARG A 71 16.63 -11.04 -12.51
CA ARG A 71 17.01 -9.78 -13.14
C ARG A 71 17.34 -8.76 -12.07
N ALA A 72 18.37 -7.95 -12.29
CA ALA A 72 18.74 -6.90 -11.35
C ALA A 72 17.61 -5.87 -11.18
N TYR A 73 17.34 -5.50 -9.93
CA TYR A 73 16.41 -4.44 -9.57
C TYR A 73 16.90 -3.77 -8.28
N GLU A 74 16.41 -2.56 -8.03
CA GLU A 74 16.71 -1.79 -6.83
C GLU A 74 15.39 -1.24 -6.27
N ILE A 75 15.21 -1.34 -4.95
CA ILE A 75 14.12 -0.67 -4.22
C ILE A 75 14.75 0.58 -3.60
N LYS A 76 14.40 1.76 -4.13
CA LYS A 76 14.99 3.04 -3.68
C LYS A 76 14.30 3.59 -2.44
N ASP A 77 12.99 3.42 -2.38
CA ASP A 77 12.14 3.89 -1.30
C ASP A 77 10.86 3.05 -1.21
N ASN A 78 10.12 3.25 -0.13
CA ASN A 78 8.82 2.65 0.12
C ASN A 78 7.79 3.70 0.58
N VAL A 79 8.08 4.98 0.37
CA VAL A 79 7.24 6.10 0.79
C VAL A 79 6.34 6.56 -0.36
N ASP A 80 5.26 7.24 -0.04
CA ASP A 80 4.43 7.88 -1.06
C ASP A 80 5.03 9.21 -1.51
N HIS A 81 4.78 9.59 -2.76
CA HIS A 81 5.14 10.91 -3.27
C HIS A 81 3.96 11.87 -3.10
N PHE A 82 3.99 12.64 -2.01
CA PHE A 82 2.94 13.59 -1.65
C PHE A 82 2.87 14.78 -2.60
N GLY A 83 1.66 15.28 -2.86
CA GLY A 83 1.46 16.44 -3.71
C GLY A 83 1.22 16.10 -5.19
N TRP A 84 1.36 17.11 -6.06
CA TRP A 84 1.12 16.99 -7.50
C TRP A 84 2.30 16.38 -8.23
N VAL A 85 2.04 15.37 -9.06
CA VAL A 85 2.96 14.80 -10.05
C VAL A 85 2.26 14.73 -11.40
N THR A 86 3.01 14.91 -12.49
CA THR A 86 2.52 14.72 -13.87
C THR A 86 3.21 13.50 -14.47
N ASP A 87 2.43 12.59 -15.04
CA ASP A 87 2.95 11.37 -15.68
C ASP A 87 3.39 11.60 -17.14
N GLU A 88 3.95 10.55 -17.74
CA GLU A 88 4.43 10.55 -19.12
C GLU A 88 3.32 10.73 -20.18
N LEU A 89 2.05 10.60 -19.79
CA LEU A 89 0.89 10.82 -20.65
C LEU A 89 0.33 12.25 -20.50
N GLY A 90 0.96 13.09 -19.67
CA GLY A 90 0.52 14.44 -19.37
C GLY A 90 -0.66 14.51 -18.39
N LEU A 91 -1.00 13.40 -17.71
CA LEU A 91 -2.05 13.40 -16.69
C LEU A 91 -1.46 13.76 -15.33
N HIS A 92 -2.23 14.49 -14.53
CA HIS A 92 -1.84 14.89 -13.19
C HIS A 92 -2.42 13.97 -12.13
N HIS A 93 -1.65 13.78 -11.06
CA HIS A 93 -2.00 12.96 -9.92
C HIS A 93 -1.65 13.72 -8.65
N PHE A 94 -2.53 13.68 -7.66
CA PHE A 94 -2.29 14.29 -6.36
C PHE A 94 -2.37 13.23 -5.26
N THR A 95 -1.30 13.08 -4.50
CA THR A 95 -1.28 12.17 -3.35
C THR A 95 -1.66 12.94 -2.07
N CYS A 96 -2.83 12.66 -1.53
CA CYS A 96 -3.31 13.24 -0.28
C CYS A 96 -2.70 12.49 0.92
N PHE A 97 -2.13 13.22 1.86
CA PHE A 97 -1.83 12.66 3.17
C PHE A 97 -3.12 12.40 3.96
N ILE A 98 -3.30 11.16 4.42
CA ILE A 98 -4.40 10.75 5.30
C ILE A 98 -3.79 10.01 6.47
N GLU A 99 -3.75 10.65 7.65
CA GLU A 99 -3.15 10.06 8.84
C GLU A 99 -3.85 8.73 9.19
N ASN A 100 -3.08 7.64 9.24
CA ASN A 100 -3.54 6.26 9.42
C ASN A 100 -4.60 5.77 8.41
N GLY A 101 -4.79 6.46 7.28
CA GLY A 101 -5.87 6.18 6.33
C GLY A 101 -7.29 6.40 6.90
N ARG A 102 -7.43 7.10 8.03
CA ARG A 102 -8.73 7.38 8.64
C ARG A 102 -9.42 8.54 7.93
N VAL A 103 -10.24 8.21 6.94
CA VAL A 103 -11.08 9.21 6.25
C VAL A 103 -12.31 9.54 7.10
N GLU A 104 -12.32 10.73 7.69
CA GLU A 104 -13.43 11.25 8.47
C GLU A 104 -13.72 12.72 8.19
N ASN A 105 -14.73 13.27 8.86
CA ASN A 105 -14.96 14.70 8.91
C ASN A 105 -14.74 15.13 10.36
N THR A 106 -13.73 15.97 10.57
CA THR A 106 -13.60 16.77 11.79
C THR A 106 -13.96 18.23 11.47
N PRO A 107 -14.16 19.10 12.49
CA PRO A 107 -14.33 20.53 12.25
C PRO A 107 -13.15 21.14 11.46
N GLU A 108 -11.95 20.61 11.66
CA GLU A 108 -10.71 21.07 11.03
C GLU A 108 -10.48 20.41 9.68
N LEU A 109 -10.88 19.15 9.49
CA LEU A 109 -10.56 18.32 8.33
C LEU A 109 -11.82 17.63 7.78
N PRO A 110 -12.58 18.27 6.87
CA PRO A 110 -13.77 17.69 6.25
C PRO A 110 -13.43 16.70 5.10
N GLN A 111 -12.49 15.79 5.32
CA GLN A 111 -11.88 14.93 4.29
C GLN A 111 -12.89 14.02 3.61
N LYS A 112 -13.77 13.37 4.39
CA LYS A 112 -14.80 12.47 3.84
C LYS A 112 -15.73 13.22 2.89
N THR A 113 -16.13 14.44 3.25
CA THR A 113 -16.93 15.30 2.37
C THR A 113 -16.15 15.69 1.12
N GLY A 114 -14.87 16.06 1.25
CA GLY A 114 -14.04 16.45 0.11
C GLY A 114 -13.84 15.33 -0.90
N LEU A 115 -13.46 14.14 -0.43
CA LEU A 115 -13.31 12.96 -1.30
C LEU A 115 -14.64 12.58 -1.96
N LYS A 116 -15.77 12.71 -1.25
CA LYS A 116 -17.10 12.51 -1.85
C LYS A 116 -17.37 13.53 -2.97
N LYS A 117 -17.03 14.80 -2.77
CA LYS A 117 -17.26 15.86 -3.76
C LYS A 117 -16.41 15.69 -5.01
N ILE A 118 -15.17 15.23 -4.84
CA ILE A 118 -14.30 14.84 -5.96
C ILE A 118 -14.88 13.63 -6.71
N ALA A 119 -15.39 12.62 -5.99
CA ALA A 119 -16.06 11.48 -6.61
C ALA A 119 -17.32 11.89 -7.40
N GLU A 120 -18.15 12.78 -6.84
CA GLU A 120 -19.33 13.34 -7.51
C GLU A 120 -18.92 14.13 -8.76
N TYR A 121 -17.82 14.91 -8.69
CA TYR A 121 -17.26 15.62 -9.84
C TYR A 121 -16.85 14.65 -10.96
N PHE A 122 -16.14 13.57 -10.64
CA PHE A 122 -15.79 12.55 -11.64
C PHE A 122 -17.04 11.86 -12.21
N ALA A 123 -17.98 11.44 -11.36
CA ALA A 123 -19.21 10.81 -11.83
C ALA A 123 -20.06 11.70 -12.75
N SER A 124 -20.00 13.03 -12.58
CA SER A 124 -20.72 13.99 -13.40
C SER A 124 -20.15 14.18 -14.82
N ARG A 125 -18.97 13.63 -15.10
CA ARG A 125 -18.22 13.83 -16.36
C ARG A 125 -17.92 12.48 -17.02
N PRO A 126 -18.73 12.02 -17.98
CA PRO A 126 -18.53 10.72 -18.63
C PRO A 126 -17.16 10.55 -19.31
N GLN A 127 -16.50 11.64 -19.67
CA GLN A 127 -15.20 11.64 -20.33
C GLN A 127 -14.01 11.68 -19.36
N THR A 128 -14.25 11.92 -18.06
CA THR A 128 -13.15 11.89 -17.09
C THR A 128 -12.61 10.48 -16.93
N LYS A 129 -11.30 10.38 -16.75
CA LYS A 129 -10.65 9.16 -16.27
C LYS A 129 -10.28 9.24 -14.79
N GLY A 130 -10.68 10.34 -14.13
CA GLY A 130 -10.42 10.63 -12.73
C GLY A 130 -10.79 9.45 -11.83
N THR A 131 -9.83 8.99 -11.04
CA THR A 131 -10.03 7.84 -10.16
C THR A 131 -9.21 7.96 -8.89
N PHE A 132 -9.67 7.31 -7.83
CA PHE A 132 -8.90 7.17 -6.61
C PHE A 132 -8.02 5.91 -6.66
N ARG A 133 -6.77 6.04 -6.19
CA ARG A 133 -5.89 4.90 -5.96
C ARG A 133 -5.50 4.89 -4.48
N LEU A 134 -5.65 3.75 -3.81
CA LEU A 134 -5.23 3.59 -2.42
C LEU A 134 -3.78 3.11 -2.41
N THR A 135 -2.94 3.70 -1.55
CA THR A 135 -1.52 3.37 -1.48
C THR A 135 -1.24 2.24 -0.48
N GLY A 136 -0.04 1.66 -0.57
CA GLY A 136 0.45 0.70 0.43
C GLY A 136 0.68 1.34 1.81
N ASN A 137 0.76 2.67 1.87
CA ASN A 137 1.02 3.46 3.07
C ASN A 137 -0.24 4.13 3.63
N GLN A 138 -1.43 3.62 3.28
CA GLN A 138 -2.72 4.07 3.83
C GLN A 138 -3.16 5.46 3.36
N HIS A 139 -2.62 5.97 2.26
CA HIS A 139 -3.00 7.26 1.68
C HIS A 139 -3.85 7.10 0.43
N VAL A 140 -4.31 8.23 -0.13
CA VAL A 140 -5.20 8.27 -1.29
C VAL A 140 -4.61 9.16 -2.37
N LEU A 141 -4.43 8.61 -3.56
CA LEU A 141 -4.18 9.38 -4.77
C LEU A 141 -5.48 9.77 -5.45
N VAL A 142 -5.60 11.04 -5.83
CA VAL A 142 -6.55 11.56 -6.82
C VAL A 142 -5.84 11.58 -8.16
N SER A 143 -6.16 10.63 -9.04
CA SER A 143 -5.34 10.29 -10.20
C SER A 143 -6.06 10.50 -11.53
N GLN A 144 -5.28 10.57 -12.61
CA GLN A 144 -5.75 10.69 -14.00
C GLN A 144 -6.53 11.98 -14.28
N ILE A 145 -6.01 13.10 -13.78
CA ILE A 145 -6.61 14.42 -13.95
C ILE A 145 -6.04 15.07 -15.20
N SER A 146 -6.91 15.45 -16.14
CA SER A 146 -6.49 16.21 -17.33
C SER A 146 -6.18 17.68 -17.01
N ASP A 147 -5.49 18.37 -17.92
CA ASP A 147 -5.24 19.82 -17.84
C ASP A 147 -6.53 20.63 -17.63
N GLU A 148 -7.63 20.22 -18.28
CA GLU A 148 -8.93 20.88 -18.21
C GLU A 148 -9.58 20.75 -16.83
N GLU A 149 -9.36 19.62 -16.16
CA GLU A 149 -9.94 19.31 -14.85
C GLU A 149 -9.09 19.86 -13.70
N LEU A 150 -7.79 20.02 -13.94
CA LEU A 150 -6.79 20.38 -12.94
C LEU A 150 -7.18 21.59 -12.07
N PRO A 151 -7.67 22.72 -12.62
CA PRO A 151 -8.07 23.86 -11.79
C PRO A 151 -9.23 23.53 -10.84
N THR A 152 -10.18 22.72 -11.30
CA THR A 152 -11.35 22.35 -10.49
C THR A 152 -10.96 21.40 -9.38
N VAL A 153 -10.14 20.38 -9.70
CA VAL A 153 -9.68 19.40 -8.71
C VAL A 153 -8.79 20.06 -7.66
N LYS A 154 -7.88 20.97 -8.05
CA LYS A 154 -7.11 21.80 -7.11
C LYS A 154 -8.03 22.58 -6.17
N SER A 155 -9.06 23.24 -6.71
CA SER A 155 -10.01 23.99 -5.89
C SER A 155 -10.76 23.09 -4.90
N LEU A 156 -11.17 21.89 -5.30
CA LEU A 156 -11.84 20.94 -4.42
C LEU A 156 -10.90 20.43 -3.33
N LEU A 157 -9.66 20.08 -3.67
CA LEU A 157 -8.67 19.64 -2.68
C LEU A 157 -8.42 20.73 -1.64
N ALA A 158 -8.18 21.97 -2.07
CA ALA A 158 -7.98 23.12 -1.19
C ALA A 158 -9.20 23.42 -0.32
N GLN A 159 -10.41 23.44 -0.91
CA GLN A 159 -11.65 23.72 -0.19
C GLN A 159 -11.88 22.75 0.98
N TYR A 160 -11.48 21.49 0.81
CA TYR A 160 -11.67 20.44 1.80
C TYR A 160 -10.37 20.06 2.54
N LYS A 161 -9.32 20.88 2.42
CA LYS A 161 -8.02 20.72 3.10
C LYS A 161 -7.35 19.36 2.86
N LEU A 162 -7.54 18.82 1.67
CA LEU A 162 -6.91 17.58 1.20
C LEU A 162 -5.58 17.85 0.50
N ASP A 163 -5.24 19.10 0.23
CA ASP A 163 -4.01 19.53 -0.44
C ASP A 163 -2.84 19.83 0.51
N ASN A 164 -3.05 19.74 1.83
CA ASN A 164 -1.97 19.92 2.78
C ASN A 164 -1.00 18.74 2.72
N THR A 165 0.26 19.02 2.42
CA THR A 165 1.36 18.05 2.40
C THR A 165 2.54 18.51 3.26
N ASP A 166 2.38 19.59 4.02
CA ASP A 166 3.42 20.17 4.86
C ASP A 166 3.48 19.42 6.21
N PHE A 167 4.10 18.25 6.18
CA PHE A 167 4.31 17.39 7.34
C PHE A 167 5.77 16.94 7.38
N SER A 168 6.26 16.60 8.58
CA SER A 168 7.61 16.08 8.73
C SER A 168 7.81 14.78 7.94
N ALA A 169 9.04 14.52 7.51
CA ALA A 169 9.38 13.25 6.86
C ALA A 169 9.09 12.03 7.76
N LEU A 170 9.21 12.20 9.09
CA LEU A 170 8.87 11.18 10.07
C LEU A 170 7.37 10.85 10.00
N ARG A 171 6.50 11.86 9.99
CA ARG A 171 5.04 11.68 9.93
C ARG A 171 4.59 11.10 8.60
N LEU A 172 5.14 11.60 7.48
CA LEU A 172 4.86 11.10 6.14
C LEU A 172 5.29 9.64 5.93
N SER A 173 6.26 9.16 6.72
CA SER A 173 6.79 7.78 6.65
C SER A 173 6.24 6.87 7.76
N SER A 174 5.27 7.34 8.54
CA SER A 174 4.71 6.61 9.69
C SER A 174 3.35 6.04 9.39
N ALA A 175 3.10 4.83 9.90
CA ALA A 175 1.80 4.18 9.78
C ALA A 175 1.52 3.32 11.03
N ALA A 176 0.24 3.15 11.34
CA ALA A 176 -0.23 2.30 12.42
C ALA A 176 -1.32 1.36 11.93
N CYS A 177 -1.48 0.23 12.61
CA CYS A 177 -2.67 -0.60 12.42
C CYS A 177 -3.84 -0.02 13.23
N VAL A 178 -5.06 -0.48 12.93
CA VAL A 178 -6.27 0.04 13.61
C VAL A 178 -6.20 -0.15 15.12
N ALA A 179 -5.80 -1.34 15.60
CA ALA A 179 -5.85 -1.72 17.01
C ALA A 179 -7.23 -1.44 17.67
N PHE A 180 -7.27 -0.84 18.86
CA PHE A 180 -8.52 -0.45 19.49
C PHE A 180 -9.20 0.71 18.75
N PRO A 181 -10.54 0.80 18.76
CA PRO A 181 -11.49 0.02 19.56
C PRO A 181 -12.08 -1.21 18.83
N THR A 182 -11.70 -1.47 17.58
CA THR A 182 -12.41 -2.44 16.73
C THR A 182 -11.69 -3.77 16.54
N CYS A 183 -10.36 -3.83 16.73
CA CYS A 183 -9.62 -5.08 16.62
C CYS A 183 -9.71 -5.91 17.91
N GLY A 184 -10.39 -7.05 17.86
CA GLY A 184 -10.49 -7.99 18.99
C GLY A 184 -9.19 -8.71 19.36
N LEU A 185 -8.09 -8.44 18.66
CA LEU A 185 -6.74 -8.99 18.93
C LEU A 185 -5.75 -7.93 19.41
N ALA A 186 -6.18 -6.68 19.58
CA ALA A 186 -5.31 -5.59 20.02
C ALA A 186 -4.82 -5.82 21.46
N MET A 187 -3.55 -5.52 21.70
CA MET A 187 -2.92 -5.58 23.02
C MET A 187 -2.59 -4.18 23.58
N ALA A 188 -2.43 -3.19 22.70
CA ALA A 188 -2.17 -1.79 23.00
C ALA A 188 -2.78 -0.91 21.90
N GLU A 189 -2.83 0.40 22.13
CA GLU A 189 -3.20 1.36 21.09
C GLU A 189 -2.19 1.36 19.93
N SER A 190 -2.67 1.72 18.75
CA SER A 190 -1.83 1.93 17.56
C SER A 190 -2.32 3.17 16.83
N GLU A 191 -3.36 3.08 15.99
CA GLU A 191 -3.91 4.21 15.23
C GLU A 191 -4.14 5.48 16.08
N ARG A 192 -4.84 5.35 17.22
CA ARG A 192 -5.20 6.50 18.07
C ARG A 192 -4.01 7.10 18.82
N TYR A 193 -2.93 6.34 18.96
CA TYR A 193 -1.73 6.78 19.68
C TYR A 193 -0.64 7.30 18.75
N LEU A 194 -0.60 6.84 17.49
CA LEU A 194 0.42 7.25 16.53
C LEU A 194 0.55 8.77 16.40
N PRO A 195 -0.52 9.57 16.24
CA PRO A 195 -0.39 11.02 16.10
C PRO A 195 0.30 11.66 17.33
N VAL A 196 -0.02 11.18 18.54
CA VAL A 196 0.58 11.65 19.80
C VAL A 196 2.05 11.26 19.88
N LEU A 197 2.40 10.02 19.50
CA LEU A 197 3.77 9.55 19.51
C LEU A 197 4.64 10.33 18.52
N ILE A 198 4.15 10.53 17.29
CA ILE A 198 4.90 11.24 16.27
C ILE A 198 5.11 12.69 16.65
N THR A 199 4.10 13.38 17.21
CA THR A 199 4.27 14.75 17.71
C THR A 199 5.37 14.84 18.77
N LYS A 200 5.41 13.91 19.74
CA LYS A 200 6.48 13.89 20.75
C LYS A 200 7.87 13.68 20.13
N LEU A 201 7.97 12.79 19.15
CA LEU A 201 9.23 12.55 18.47
C LEU A 201 9.67 13.74 17.61
N GLU A 202 8.74 14.45 16.98
CA GLU A 202 9.03 15.69 16.26
C GLU A 202 9.54 16.77 17.21
N GLU A 203 8.88 16.99 18.35
CA GLU A 203 9.30 17.92 19.39
C GLU A 203 10.70 17.57 19.93
N ASP A 204 10.94 16.30 20.28
CA ASP A 204 12.24 15.82 20.77
C ASP A 204 13.36 15.99 19.74
N LEU A 205 13.05 15.92 18.43
CA LEU A 205 14.03 16.11 17.35
C LEU A 205 14.37 17.58 17.10
N GLU A 206 13.48 18.52 17.43
CA GLU A 206 13.75 19.97 17.32
C GLU A 206 14.70 20.49 18.41
N GLU A 207 14.90 19.75 19.50
CA GLU A 207 15.84 20.11 20.57
C GLU A 207 17.33 19.86 20.22
N TYR A 208 17.62 19.21 19.08
CA TYR A 208 18.97 18.88 18.60
C TYR A 208 19.33 19.56 17.29
#